data_AF-A0A7W6DFY8-F1
#
_entry.id   AF-A0A7W6DFY8-F1
#
_cell.length_a   1.000
_cell.length_b   1.000
_cell.length_c   1.000
_cell.angle_alpha   90.00
_cell.angle_beta   90.00
_cell.angle_gamma   90.00
#
_symmetry.space_group_name_H-M   'P 1'
#
loop_
_entity.id
_entity.type
_entity.pdbx_description
1 polymer ?
#
loop_
_entity_poly.entity_id
_entity_poly.type
_entity_poly.pdbx_seq_one_letter_code
_entity_poly.pdbx_strand_id
1 'polypeptide(L)'
;MAEGVTIEDLDTTPFPSKFHSVPAMMDGAVARLTVDQINKLTESTDVSHDGGTVADALDGKFDKSGGTVEGSVNVAGALQKSGVNAALAPVPASFSAAFSVTAAHNGALVSGDATSGALACSLLSAVTAGAGYSVTIKKSGTGYNAVTITPAAGTIDGAATFVLRLPGQSVKLVSDGTNWLIADRVGEEVYGSNANGSFIRRANGVQECWNSAAGTLDTQTATGNIFRSGSNIIWIFPMAFNVAPTVNPACEAGTSRWAANDSPTTTQAILRQFASATSATVVNTTARAIGTWF
;
A
#
# COMPACT_ATOMS: atom_id res chain seq x y z
N MET A 1 10.73 -41.40 -93.91
CA MET A 1 9.70 -40.65 -94.65
C MET A 1 8.50 -41.58 -94.72
N ALA A 2 7.35 -41.34 -94.11
CA ALA A 2 6.73 -40.14 -93.56
C ALA A 2 6.16 -40.53 -92.18
N GLU A 3 6.36 -39.77 -91.11
CA GLU A 3 5.73 -38.50 -90.73
C GLU A 3 4.94 -38.78 -89.46
N GLY A 4 5.27 -38.03 -88.41
CA GLY A 4 4.72 -38.21 -87.08
C GLY A 4 3.23 -37.87 -87.08
N VAL A 5 2.52 -38.55 -86.19
CA VAL A 5 1.15 -38.20 -85.81
C VAL A 5 1.14 -36.74 -85.38
N THR A 6 0.58 -35.88 -86.22
CA THR A 6 0.33 -34.47 -85.93
C THR A 6 -1.03 -34.33 -85.27
N ILE A 7 -1.17 -33.31 -84.42
CA ILE A 7 -2.32 -33.05 -83.54
C ILE A 7 -3.69 -32.94 -84.26
N GLU A 8 -3.73 -32.94 -85.59
CA GLU A 8 -4.95 -32.98 -86.40
C GLU A 8 -5.63 -34.37 -86.42
N ASP A 9 -4.97 -35.44 -85.94
CA ASP A 9 -5.60 -36.77 -85.71
C ASP A 9 -6.44 -36.84 -84.42
N LEU A 10 -6.51 -35.72 -83.68
CA LEU A 10 -7.34 -35.55 -82.49
C LEU A 10 -8.38 -34.46 -82.71
N ASP A 11 -9.17 -34.57 -83.78
CA ASP A 11 -10.48 -33.96 -83.80
C ASP A 11 -11.57 -34.94 -84.28
N THR A 12 -12.76 -34.76 -83.71
CA THR A 12 -14.07 -35.20 -84.21
C THR A 12 -14.59 -36.61 -83.85
N THR A 13 -14.87 -36.89 -82.57
CA THR A 13 -16.16 -37.52 -82.19
C THR A 13 -16.42 -37.45 -80.68
N PRO A 14 -17.69 -37.35 -80.24
CA PRO A 14 -18.03 -37.22 -78.83
C PRO A 14 -17.72 -38.52 -78.10
N PHE A 15 -16.91 -38.45 -77.04
CA PHE A 15 -16.53 -39.59 -76.19
C PHE A 15 -17.74 -40.44 -75.77
N PRO A 16 -17.87 -41.70 -76.24
CA PRO A 16 -18.71 -42.68 -75.58
C PRO A 16 -17.93 -43.32 -74.44
N SER A 17 -18.65 -43.58 -73.35
CA SER A 17 -18.21 -44.24 -72.12
C SER A 17 -17.36 -45.50 -72.33
N LYS A 18 -16.16 -45.52 -71.75
CA LYS A 18 -15.63 -46.58 -70.85
C LYS A 18 -14.12 -46.39 -70.67
N PHE A 19 -13.71 -46.36 -69.41
CA PHE A 19 -12.33 -46.33 -68.95
C PHE A 19 -11.41 -47.23 -69.80
N HIS A 20 -10.44 -46.63 -70.49
CA HIS A 20 -9.19 -47.30 -70.80
C HIS A 20 -8.14 -46.79 -69.82
N SER A 21 -7.80 -47.65 -68.88
CA SER A 21 -6.62 -47.53 -68.03
C SER A 21 -5.38 -47.38 -68.92
N VAL A 22 -4.69 -46.24 -68.83
CA VAL A 22 -3.36 -46.10 -69.45
C VAL A 22 -2.36 -46.83 -68.54
N PRO A 23 -1.65 -47.86 -69.04
CA PRO A 23 -0.73 -48.67 -68.26
C PRO A 23 0.46 -47.87 -67.72
N ALA A 24 1.00 -48.34 -66.60
CA ALA A 24 2.18 -47.82 -65.91
C ALA A 24 3.29 -47.41 -66.88
N MET A 25 3.77 -46.18 -66.71
CA MET A 25 4.90 -45.62 -67.43
C MET A 25 6.10 -46.57 -67.35
N MET A 26 6.59 -47.02 -68.50
CA MET A 26 7.80 -47.84 -68.57
C MET A 26 9.00 -47.06 -68.00
N ASP A 27 9.75 -47.78 -67.18
CA ASP A 27 11.00 -47.39 -66.54
C ASP A 27 11.95 -46.69 -67.55
N GLY A 28 12.37 -45.46 -67.25
CA GLY A 28 13.35 -44.70 -68.05
C GLY A 28 12.81 -43.64 -69.02
N ALA A 29 11.51 -43.35 -69.08
CA ALA A 29 10.99 -42.24 -69.89
C ALA A 29 11.29 -40.88 -69.22
N VAL A 30 12.27 -40.13 -69.75
CA VAL A 30 12.51 -38.74 -69.35
C VAL A 30 11.43 -37.87 -70.00
N ALA A 31 10.46 -37.41 -69.21
CA ALA A 31 9.54 -36.36 -69.63
C ALA A 31 10.33 -35.06 -69.85
N ARG A 32 10.57 -34.70 -71.11
CA ARG A 32 11.22 -33.44 -71.46
C ARG A 32 10.19 -32.32 -71.46
N LEU A 33 10.26 -31.47 -70.44
CA LEU A 33 9.52 -30.21 -70.39
C LEU A 33 10.13 -29.24 -71.40
N THR A 34 9.28 -28.56 -72.17
CA THR A 34 9.73 -27.45 -73.02
C THR A 34 10.19 -26.27 -72.14
N VAL A 35 11.06 -25.41 -72.67
CA VAL A 35 11.54 -24.21 -71.93
C VAL A 35 10.36 -23.33 -71.50
N ASP A 36 9.31 -23.23 -72.31
CA ASP A 36 8.07 -22.53 -71.97
C ASP A 36 7.30 -23.20 -70.81
N GLN A 37 7.26 -24.53 -70.75
CA GLN A 37 6.65 -25.25 -69.62
C GLN A 37 7.47 -25.09 -68.34
N ILE A 38 8.80 -25.03 -68.42
CA ILE A 38 9.68 -24.76 -67.29
C ILE A 38 9.48 -23.32 -66.80
N ASN A 39 9.38 -22.34 -67.71
CA ASN A 39 9.13 -20.94 -67.34
C ASN A 39 7.75 -20.78 -66.69
N LYS A 40 6.71 -21.45 -67.20
CA LYS A 40 5.37 -21.46 -66.57
C LYS A 40 5.34 -22.11 -65.19
N LEU A 41 6.21 -23.09 -64.92
CA LEU A 41 6.38 -23.67 -63.58
C LEU A 41 7.16 -22.75 -62.63
N THR A 42 8.05 -21.91 -63.17
CA THR A 42 8.88 -20.97 -62.39
C THR A 42 8.11 -19.68 -62.06
N GLU A 43 7.14 -19.30 -62.90
CA GLU A 43 6.21 -18.18 -62.68
C GLU A 43 4.98 -18.57 -61.83
N SER A 44 4.77 -19.86 -61.56
CA SER A 44 3.72 -20.36 -60.68
C SER A 44 4.12 -20.20 -59.22
N THR A 45 3.58 -19.21 -58.51
CA THR A 45 3.74 -19.06 -57.05
C THR A 45 2.92 -20.06 -56.25
N ASP A 46 2.00 -20.79 -56.89
CA ASP A 46 1.17 -21.78 -56.21
C ASP A 46 1.89 -23.13 -56.16
N VAL A 47 2.81 -23.26 -55.22
CA VAL A 47 3.12 -24.59 -54.68
C VAL A 47 2.06 -24.89 -53.64
N SER A 48 0.95 -25.51 -54.05
CA SER A 48 -0.01 -26.10 -53.11
C SER A 48 0.68 -27.26 -52.40
N HIS A 49 1.36 -26.96 -51.31
CA HIS A 49 1.82 -27.99 -50.39
C HIS A 49 0.62 -28.42 -49.54
N ASP A 50 0.40 -29.74 -49.45
CA ASP A 50 -0.20 -30.39 -48.28
C ASP A 50 0.73 -30.23 -47.04
N GLY A 51 1.10 -28.99 -46.73
CA GLY A 51 2.28 -28.70 -45.92
C GLY A 51 2.67 -27.23 -46.01
N GLY A 52 1.83 -26.34 -45.49
CA GLY A 52 2.27 -25.00 -45.16
C GLY A 52 3.48 -25.07 -44.22
N THR A 53 4.51 -24.27 -44.47
CA THR A 53 5.60 -24.16 -43.49
C THR A 53 4.99 -23.61 -42.20
N VAL A 54 5.43 -24.11 -41.05
CA VAL A 54 4.89 -23.72 -39.72
C VAL A 54 4.97 -22.19 -39.50
N ALA A 55 5.78 -21.48 -40.28
CA ALA A 55 5.87 -20.03 -40.31
C ALA A 55 4.63 -19.33 -40.92
N ASP A 56 4.02 -19.86 -41.99
CA ASP A 56 2.86 -19.23 -42.65
C ASP A 56 1.57 -19.30 -41.81
N ALA A 57 1.44 -20.33 -40.97
CA ALA A 57 0.32 -20.46 -40.05
C ALA A 57 0.38 -19.47 -38.86
N LEU A 58 1.56 -18.91 -38.57
CA LEU A 58 1.78 -17.91 -37.53
C LEU A 58 1.84 -16.48 -38.08
N ASP A 59 2.23 -16.30 -39.35
CA ASP A 59 2.32 -15.00 -40.01
C ASP A 59 0.95 -14.39 -40.31
N GLY A 60 -0.05 -15.20 -40.66
CA GLY A 60 -1.41 -14.73 -40.92
C GLY A 60 -2.18 -14.21 -39.69
N LYS A 61 -1.58 -14.23 -38.48
CA LYS A 61 -2.25 -13.80 -37.24
C LYS A 61 -1.61 -12.61 -36.52
N PHE A 62 -0.43 -12.16 -36.96
CA PHE A 62 0.20 -10.96 -36.44
C PHE A 62 0.71 -10.15 -37.62
N ASP A 63 0.08 -9.02 -37.89
CA ASP A 63 0.54 -8.07 -38.90
C ASP A 63 1.99 -7.66 -38.59
N LYS A 64 2.93 -8.08 -39.45
CA LYS A 64 4.35 -7.73 -39.35
C LYS A 64 4.68 -6.40 -40.01
N SER A 65 3.71 -5.75 -40.65
CA SER A 65 3.86 -4.36 -41.08
C SER A 65 3.55 -3.47 -39.88
N GLY A 66 4.29 -2.39 -39.67
CA GLY A 66 4.01 -1.40 -38.62
C GLY A 66 2.70 -0.61 -38.84
N GLY A 67 1.66 -1.27 -39.33
CA GLY A 67 0.32 -0.75 -39.54
C GLY A 67 -0.50 -0.80 -38.26
N THR A 68 -1.25 0.26 -38.02
CA THR A 68 -2.25 0.34 -36.96
C THR A 68 -3.25 -0.81 -37.12
N VAL A 69 -3.39 -1.64 -36.09
CA VAL A 69 -4.38 -2.72 -36.06
C VAL A 69 -5.78 -2.11 -36.13
N GLU A 70 -6.44 -2.22 -37.29
CA GLU A 70 -7.85 -1.88 -37.44
C GLU A 70 -8.73 -3.03 -36.93
N GLY A 71 -9.60 -2.70 -35.97
CA GLY A 71 -10.36 -3.65 -35.18
C GLY A 71 -10.06 -3.39 -33.71
N SER A 72 -11.10 -3.25 -32.88
CA SER A 72 -10.95 -2.98 -31.45
C SER A 72 -10.04 -4.04 -30.83
N VAL A 73 -8.75 -3.71 -30.70
CA VAL A 73 -7.79 -4.55 -30.02
C VAL A 73 -8.38 -4.79 -28.64
N ASN A 74 -8.59 -6.05 -28.27
CA ASN A 74 -8.92 -6.38 -26.90
C ASN A 74 -7.65 -6.18 -26.07
N VAL A 75 -7.28 -4.93 -25.86
CA VAL A 75 -6.09 -4.49 -25.14
C VAL A 75 -6.12 -5.12 -23.74
N ALA A 76 -7.31 -5.19 -23.12
CA ALA A 76 -7.51 -5.87 -21.85
C ALA A 76 -7.14 -7.37 -21.90
N GLY A 77 -7.59 -8.10 -22.93
CA GLY A 77 -7.25 -9.51 -23.12
C GLY A 77 -5.76 -9.76 -23.42
N ALA A 78 -5.12 -8.85 -24.18
CA ALA A 78 -3.69 -8.91 -24.46
C ALA A 78 -2.84 -8.65 -23.21
N LEU A 79 -3.22 -7.68 -22.37
CA LEU A 79 -2.56 -7.36 -21.10
C LEU A 79 -2.72 -8.48 -20.06
N GLN A 80 -3.85 -9.20 -20.06
CA GLN A 80 -4.06 -10.36 -19.21
C GLN A 80 -3.19 -11.56 -19.62
N LYS A 81 -3.06 -11.84 -20.92
CA LYS A 81 -2.22 -12.94 -21.44
C LYS A 81 -0.72 -12.71 -21.25
N SER A 82 -0.28 -11.43 -21.22
CA SER A 82 1.11 -11.06 -20.95
C SER A 82 1.49 -11.05 -19.46
N GLY A 83 0.55 -11.33 -18.54
CA GLY A 83 0.79 -11.24 -17.08
C GLY A 83 0.91 -9.80 -16.54
N VAL A 84 0.81 -8.78 -17.39
CA VAL A 84 0.87 -7.36 -17.02
C VAL A 84 -0.29 -6.97 -16.11
N ASN A 85 -1.42 -7.68 -16.19
CA ASN A 85 -2.56 -7.45 -15.32
C ASN A 85 -2.29 -7.74 -13.83
N ALA A 86 -1.31 -8.60 -13.50
CA ALA A 86 -0.83 -8.78 -12.12
C ALA A 86 0.21 -7.71 -11.70
N ALA A 87 0.85 -7.04 -12.67
CA ALA A 87 1.77 -5.92 -12.43
C ALA A 87 1.06 -4.57 -12.25
N LEU A 88 -0.26 -4.49 -12.56
CA LEU A 88 -1.08 -3.29 -12.43
C LEU A 88 -1.75 -3.13 -11.06
N ALA A 89 -1.91 -4.22 -10.29
CA ALA A 89 -2.41 -4.13 -8.93
C ALA A 89 -1.25 -3.83 -7.97
N PRO A 90 -1.35 -2.80 -7.12
CA PRO A 90 -0.32 -2.55 -6.11
C PRO A 90 -0.12 -3.79 -5.25
N VAL A 91 1.13 -4.22 -5.04
CA VAL A 91 1.42 -5.39 -4.20
C VAL A 91 1.38 -4.95 -2.73
N PRO A 92 0.33 -5.29 -1.94
CA PRO A 92 0.34 -4.96 -0.52
C PRO A 92 1.41 -5.77 0.19
N ALA A 93 1.99 -5.21 1.24
CA ALA A 93 3.02 -5.86 2.03
C ALA A 93 2.77 -5.70 3.52
N SER A 94 3.23 -6.67 4.31
CA SER A 94 3.26 -6.61 5.76
C SER A 94 4.64 -6.99 6.28
N PHE A 95 5.13 -6.31 7.30
CA PHE A 95 6.47 -6.54 7.85
C PHE A 95 6.49 -6.43 9.38
N SER A 96 7.37 -7.20 10.02
CA SER A 96 7.63 -7.19 11.48
C SER A 96 9.12 -7.01 11.81
N ALA A 97 9.92 -6.65 10.80
CA ALA A 97 11.34 -6.33 10.88
C ALA A 97 11.65 -5.18 9.90
N ALA A 98 12.91 -4.78 9.75
CA ALA A 98 13.28 -3.74 8.80
C ALA A 98 12.78 -4.06 7.37
N PHE A 99 12.23 -3.05 6.68
CA PHE A 99 11.61 -3.20 5.37
C PHE A 99 12.07 -2.12 4.40
N SER A 100 12.18 -2.47 3.12
CA SER A 100 12.54 -1.54 2.04
C SER A 100 11.44 -1.50 0.98
N VAL A 101 10.86 -0.31 0.77
CA VAL A 101 9.89 -0.07 -0.29
C VAL A 101 10.60 -0.10 -1.64
N THR A 102 10.13 -0.98 -2.53
CA THR A 102 10.60 -1.11 -3.92
C THR A 102 9.58 -0.55 -4.93
N ALA A 103 9.96 -0.49 -6.21
CA ALA A 103 9.08 -0.04 -7.29
C ALA A 103 7.75 -0.82 -7.38
N ALA A 104 7.72 -2.08 -6.93
CA ALA A 104 6.52 -2.92 -6.93
C ALA A 104 5.39 -2.43 -5.98
N HIS A 105 5.70 -1.54 -5.05
CA HIS A 105 4.74 -1.03 -4.06
C HIS A 105 4.07 0.29 -4.48
N ASN A 106 4.18 0.69 -5.76
CA ASN A 106 3.50 1.89 -6.22
C ASN A 106 1.97 1.74 -6.06
N GLY A 107 1.36 2.65 -5.32
CA GLY A 107 -0.05 2.63 -4.94
C GLY A 107 -0.40 1.65 -3.81
N ALA A 108 0.58 0.99 -3.20
CA ALA A 108 0.33 -0.09 -2.25
C ALA A 108 0.12 0.39 -0.81
N LEU A 109 -0.60 -0.43 -0.04
CA LEU A 109 -0.60 -0.37 1.42
C LEU A 109 0.50 -1.28 1.96
N VAL A 110 1.44 -0.70 2.72
CA VAL A 110 2.50 -1.42 3.41
C VAL A 110 2.27 -1.29 4.92
N SER A 111 2.05 -2.41 5.61
CA SER A 111 1.70 -2.44 7.03
C SER A 111 2.86 -2.97 7.90
N GLY A 112 3.36 -2.16 8.82
CA GLY A 112 4.41 -2.54 9.76
C GLY A 112 3.85 -2.92 11.13
N ASP A 113 3.98 -4.18 11.53
CA ASP A 113 3.57 -4.69 12.85
C ASP A 113 4.65 -4.44 13.90
N ALA A 114 4.55 -3.29 14.56
CA ALA A 114 5.48 -2.88 15.60
C ALA A 114 5.06 -3.39 17.01
N THR A 115 4.42 -4.56 17.10
CA THR A 115 4.03 -5.15 18.41
C THR A 115 5.26 -5.51 19.25
N SER A 116 6.27 -6.15 18.64
CA SER A 116 7.43 -6.69 19.37
C SER A 116 8.63 -5.74 19.44
N GLY A 117 8.60 -4.60 18.74
CA GLY A 117 9.70 -3.64 18.74
C GLY A 117 9.49 -2.51 17.74
N ALA A 118 10.38 -1.52 17.78
CA ALA A 118 10.38 -0.44 16.80
C ALA A 118 10.86 -0.95 15.44
N LEU A 119 10.28 -0.44 14.36
CA LEU A 119 10.56 -0.85 12.99
C LEU A 119 11.16 0.29 12.18
N ALA A 120 12.03 -0.07 11.23
CA ALA A 120 12.55 0.84 10.23
C ALA A 120 11.97 0.48 8.85
N CYS A 121 11.48 1.50 8.13
CA CYS A 121 10.97 1.38 6.78
C CYS A 121 11.73 2.36 5.89
N SER A 122 12.54 1.83 4.96
CA SER A 122 13.29 2.64 4.01
C SER A 122 12.46 2.83 2.73
N LEU A 123 12.20 4.07 2.33
CA LEU A 123 11.57 4.35 1.05
C LEU A 123 12.57 4.22 -0.10
N LEU A 124 12.06 3.96 -1.29
CA LEU A 124 12.83 4.14 -2.52
C LEU A 124 13.32 5.60 -2.62
N SER A 125 14.45 5.85 -3.29
CA SER A 125 14.85 7.21 -3.64
C SER A 125 13.72 7.89 -4.41
N ALA A 126 13.34 9.12 -4.04
CA ALA A 126 12.27 9.85 -4.70
C ALA A 126 12.54 10.04 -6.21
N VAL A 127 13.81 10.23 -6.57
CA VAL A 127 14.27 10.32 -7.96
C VAL A 127 14.02 9.03 -8.72
N THR A 128 14.35 7.87 -8.11
CA THR A 128 14.14 6.55 -8.73
C THR A 128 12.68 6.15 -8.77
N ALA A 129 11.90 6.55 -7.76
CA ALA A 129 10.46 6.32 -7.72
C ALA A 129 9.74 7.09 -8.84
N GLY A 130 10.25 8.28 -9.19
CA GLY A 130 9.65 9.17 -10.18
C GLY A 130 8.43 9.92 -9.64
N ALA A 131 8.12 11.06 -10.25
CA ALA A 131 6.99 11.88 -9.85
C ALA A 131 5.67 11.11 -9.96
N GLY A 132 4.82 11.22 -8.94
CA GLY A 132 3.51 10.55 -8.89
C GLY A 132 3.54 9.13 -8.32
N TYR A 133 4.72 8.56 -8.04
CA TYR A 133 4.80 7.33 -7.25
C TYR A 133 4.18 7.57 -5.88
N SER A 134 3.31 6.67 -5.42
CA SER A 134 2.68 6.79 -4.11
C SER A 134 2.79 5.51 -3.30
N VAL A 135 2.84 5.63 -1.97
CA VAL A 135 2.78 4.48 -1.06
C VAL A 135 2.11 4.90 0.24
N THR A 136 1.27 4.04 0.80
CA THR A 136 0.68 4.24 2.12
C THR A 136 1.38 3.34 3.12
N ILE A 137 2.02 3.92 4.12
CA ILE A 137 2.63 3.18 5.22
C ILE A 137 1.68 3.25 6.41
N LYS A 138 1.34 2.09 6.98
CA LYS A 138 0.48 1.98 8.16
C LYS A 138 1.22 1.27 9.28
N LYS A 139 1.12 1.79 10.50
CA LYS A 139 1.52 1.08 11.71
C LYS A 139 0.38 0.17 12.14
N SER A 140 0.63 -1.14 12.12
CA SER A 140 -0.20 -2.15 12.76
C SER A 140 0.36 -2.55 14.14
N GLY A 141 -0.33 -3.46 14.81
CA GLY A 141 -0.03 -3.85 16.18
C GLY A 141 -0.73 -2.97 17.23
N THR A 142 -0.66 -3.41 18.49
CA THR A 142 -1.39 -2.81 19.62
C THR A 142 -0.50 -1.98 20.56
N GLY A 143 0.81 -1.99 20.35
CA GLY A 143 1.77 -1.24 21.16
C GLY A 143 2.19 0.12 20.59
N TYR A 144 3.00 0.84 21.36
CA TYR A 144 3.47 2.19 21.06
C TYR A 144 4.87 2.25 20.42
N ASN A 145 5.46 1.09 20.07
CA ASN A 145 6.71 1.09 19.31
C ASN A 145 6.51 1.74 17.95
N ALA A 146 7.48 2.53 17.53
CA ALA A 146 7.38 3.36 16.34
C ALA A 146 7.69 2.57 15.06
N VAL A 147 7.06 2.97 13.95
CA VAL A 147 7.53 2.70 12.59
C VAL A 147 8.20 3.99 12.09
N THR A 148 9.51 3.94 11.91
CA THR A 148 10.31 5.06 11.41
C THR A 148 10.49 4.92 9.90
N ILE A 149 10.05 5.92 9.17
CA ILE A 149 10.09 5.96 7.71
C ILE A 149 11.21 6.91 7.29
N THR A 150 12.13 6.41 6.47
CA THR A 150 13.30 7.16 6.02
C THR A 150 13.47 7.00 4.51
N PRO A 151 13.54 8.08 3.72
CA PRO A 151 13.90 7.97 2.32
C PRO A 151 15.33 7.47 2.13
N ALA A 152 15.57 6.59 1.15
CA ALA A 152 16.94 6.26 0.76
C ALA A 152 17.72 7.48 0.21
N ALA A 153 16.99 8.45 -0.37
CA ALA A 153 17.49 9.77 -0.74
C ALA A 153 16.31 10.77 -0.81
N GLY A 154 16.62 12.06 -0.63
CA GLY A 154 15.63 13.15 -0.55
C GLY A 154 15.10 13.37 0.87
N THR A 155 14.02 14.15 0.98
CA THR A 155 13.34 14.45 2.26
C THR A 155 11.86 14.09 2.20
N ILE A 156 11.18 14.04 3.36
CA ILE A 156 9.73 13.95 3.50
C ILE A 156 9.24 15.32 3.99
N ASP A 157 8.66 16.14 3.10
CA ASP A 157 8.28 17.53 3.40
C ASP A 157 9.38 18.33 4.14
N GLY A 158 10.63 18.20 3.68
CA GLY A 158 11.80 18.85 4.28
C GLY A 158 12.37 18.16 5.53
N ALA A 159 11.72 17.12 6.05
CA ALA A 159 12.22 16.30 7.16
C ALA A 159 13.01 15.07 6.66
N ALA A 160 14.01 14.63 7.42
CA ALA A 160 14.77 13.43 7.09
C ALA A 160 13.98 12.13 7.32
N THR A 161 13.02 12.14 8.24
CA THR A 161 12.21 10.98 8.61
C THR A 161 10.79 11.36 8.97
N PHE A 162 9.89 10.38 8.88
CA PHE A 162 8.52 10.46 9.40
C PHE A 162 8.26 9.28 10.33
N VAL A 163 7.57 9.50 11.46
CA VAL A 163 7.42 8.47 12.50
C VAL A 163 5.95 8.22 12.80
N LEU A 164 5.50 6.98 12.62
CA LEU A 164 4.19 6.50 13.05
C LEU A 164 4.31 5.85 14.43
N ARG A 165 3.59 6.34 15.43
CA ARG A 165 3.70 5.88 16.82
C ARG A 165 2.40 5.33 17.39
N LEU A 166 1.26 5.85 16.92
CA LEU A 166 -0.04 5.40 17.41
C LEU A 166 -0.49 4.13 16.67
N PRO A 167 -1.17 3.20 17.35
CA PRO A 167 -1.75 2.03 16.69
C PRO A 167 -2.75 2.46 15.63
N GLY A 168 -2.64 1.90 14.43
CA GLY A 168 -3.52 2.23 13.30
C GLY A 168 -3.16 3.53 12.56
N GLN A 169 -2.15 4.28 13.02
CA GLN A 169 -1.67 5.48 12.34
C GLN A 169 -1.13 5.15 10.94
N SER A 170 -1.43 5.98 9.96
CA SER A 170 -0.93 5.81 8.59
C SER A 170 -0.59 7.12 7.94
N VAL A 171 0.34 7.08 6.99
CA VAL A 171 0.73 8.20 6.14
C VAL A 171 0.76 7.75 4.69
N LYS A 172 0.17 8.56 3.79
CA LYS A 172 0.31 8.41 2.35
C LYS A 172 1.37 9.38 1.87
N LEU A 173 2.40 8.84 1.23
CA LEU A 173 3.52 9.59 0.69
C LEU A 173 3.46 9.56 -0.84
N VAL A 174 3.78 10.68 -1.48
CA VAL A 174 3.84 10.81 -2.94
C VAL A 174 5.18 11.44 -3.32
N SER A 175 5.91 10.84 -4.26
CA SER A 175 7.16 11.42 -4.78
C SER A 175 6.85 12.56 -5.75
N ASP A 176 7.60 13.67 -5.65
CA ASP A 176 7.61 14.75 -6.65
C ASP A 176 8.76 14.60 -7.68
N GLY A 177 9.50 13.49 -7.60
CA GLY A 177 10.70 13.22 -8.40
C GLY A 177 12.01 13.70 -7.78
N THR A 178 11.98 14.35 -6.62
CA THR A 178 13.17 14.80 -5.84
C THR A 178 13.02 14.50 -4.34
N ASN A 179 11.84 14.72 -3.79
CA ASN A 179 11.44 14.52 -2.41
C ASN A 179 10.12 13.73 -2.34
N TRP A 180 9.77 13.35 -1.12
CA TRP A 180 8.49 12.78 -0.76
C TRP A 180 7.61 13.85 -0.12
N LEU A 181 6.35 13.90 -0.52
CA LEU A 181 5.33 14.79 0.03
C LEU A 181 4.32 13.98 0.84
N ILE A 182 3.83 14.52 1.95
CA ILE A 182 2.73 13.91 2.71
C ILE A 182 1.42 14.31 2.02
N ALA A 183 0.78 13.35 1.35
CA ALA A 183 -0.49 13.56 0.68
C ALA A 183 -1.70 13.36 1.61
N ASP A 184 -1.57 12.45 2.59
CA ASP A 184 -2.61 12.19 3.59
C ASP A 184 -2.00 11.58 4.86
N ARG A 185 -2.67 11.77 6.00
CA ARG A 185 -2.30 11.18 7.31
C ARG A 185 -3.54 10.94 8.15
N VAL A 186 -3.56 9.80 8.84
CA VAL A 186 -4.70 9.36 9.66
C VAL A 186 -4.19 8.78 10.98
N GLY A 187 -4.99 8.89 12.05
CA GLY A 187 -4.70 8.31 13.35
C GLY A 187 -3.81 9.20 14.22
N GLU A 188 -4.08 10.51 14.22
CA GLU A 188 -3.31 11.51 14.97
C GLU A 188 -3.55 11.45 16.49
N GLU A 189 -4.62 10.79 16.94
CA GLU A 189 -5.00 10.73 18.35
C GLU A 189 -5.55 9.34 18.74
N VAL A 190 -5.26 8.91 19.97
CA VAL A 190 -5.87 7.74 20.61
C VAL A 190 -6.52 8.16 21.92
N TYR A 191 -7.76 7.74 22.13
CA TYR A 191 -8.56 8.01 23.33
C TYR A 191 -8.72 6.74 24.15
N GLY A 192 -8.78 6.87 25.47
CA GLY A 192 -9.10 5.77 26.36
C GLY A 192 -9.59 6.22 27.73
N SER A 193 -10.19 5.30 28.48
CA SER A 193 -10.71 5.55 29.81
C SER A 193 -10.66 4.30 30.68
N ASN A 194 -10.49 4.50 31.99
CA ASN A 194 -10.64 3.47 33.00
C ASN A 194 -11.16 4.09 34.31
N ALA A 195 -11.20 3.32 35.40
CA ALA A 195 -11.65 3.80 36.71
C ALA A 195 -10.86 5.00 37.24
N ASN A 196 -9.64 5.23 36.75
CA ASN A 196 -8.78 6.32 37.18
C ASN A 196 -8.95 7.61 36.35
N GLY A 197 -9.83 7.62 35.35
CA GLY A 197 -10.13 8.77 34.50
C GLY A 197 -10.03 8.46 33.02
N SER A 198 -9.85 9.50 32.22
CA SER A 198 -9.73 9.42 30.77
C SER A 198 -8.41 10.02 30.29
N PHE A 199 -7.97 9.61 29.11
CA PHE A 199 -6.77 10.14 28.49
C PHE A 199 -6.91 10.29 26.98
N ILE A 200 -6.06 11.15 26.43
CA ILE A 200 -5.78 11.26 25.01
C ILE A 200 -4.26 11.24 24.80
N ARG A 201 -3.80 10.46 23.83
CA ARG A 201 -2.43 10.52 23.29
C ARG A 201 -2.49 11.09 21.89
N ARG A 202 -1.65 12.08 21.63
CA ARG A 202 -1.49 12.68 20.31
C ARG A 202 -0.18 12.22 19.67
N ALA A 203 -0.15 12.06 18.35
CA ALA A 203 1.03 11.60 17.62
C ALA A 203 2.25 12.52 17.79
N ASN A 204 2.03 13.80 18.11
CA ASN A 204 3.07 14.77 18.44
C ASN A 204 3.77 14.52 19.80
N GLY A 205 3.34 13.52 20.58
CA GLY A 205 3.94 13.17 21.87
C GLY A 205 3.26 13.77 23.08
N VAL A 206 2.26 14.64 22.89
CA VAL A 206 1.47 15.16 24.01
C VAL A 206 0.50 14.08 24.50
N GLN A 207 0.50 13.87 25.81
CA GLN A 207 -0.54 13.13 26.52
C GLN A 207 -1.25 14.07 27.48
N GLU A 208 -2.56 13.89 27.55
CA GLU A 208 -3.39 14.57 28.52
C GLU A 208 -4.26 13.52 29.22
N CYS A 209 -4.25 13.55 30.55
CA CYS A 209 -5.08 12.72 31.41
C CYS A 209 -6.00 13.63 32.22
N TRP A 210 -7.25 13.22 32.46
CA TRP A 210 -8.16 13.95 33.33
C TRP A 210 -9.06 13.01 34.12
N ASN A 211 -9.47 13.46 35.31
CA ASN A 211 -10.44 12.80 36.15
C ASN A 211 -11.35 13.84 36.80
N SER A 212 -12.66 13.75 36.57
CA SER A 212 -13.67 14.65 37.14
C SER A 212 -14.05 14.31 38.59
N ALA A 213 -13.62 13.17 39.10
CA ALA A 213 -13.83 12.71 40.47
C ALA A 213 -12.61 11.89 40.92
N ALA A 214 -11.43 12.53 40.96
CA ALA A 214 -10.18 11.88 41.37
C ALA A 214 -10.21 11.37 42.83
N GLY A 215 -11.09 11.95 43.63
CA GLY A 215 -11.37 11.56 45.00
C GLY A 215 -12.09 12.69 45.74
N THR A 216 -12.54 12.42 46.95
CA THR A 216 -13.28 13.39 47.76
C THR A 216 -12.55 13.66 49.08
N LEU A 217 -12.59 14.91 49.54
CA LEU A 217 -11.92 15.34 50.77
C LEU A 217 -12.76 16.37 51.53
N ASP A 218 -12.66 16.35 52.86
CA ASP A 218 -12.99 17.49 53.72
C ASP A 218 -11.77 18.41 53.90
N THR A 219 -11.97 19.58 54.52
CA THR A 219 -10.90 20.52 54.85
C THR A 219 -11.02 20.96 56.31
N GLN A 220 -10.74 20.06 57.26
CA GLN A 220 -10.86 20.34 58.69
C GLN A 220 -9.53 20.50 59.44
N THR A 221 -8.41 20.14 58.82
CA THR A 221 -7.11 20.20 59.49
C THR A 221 -6.54 21.60 59.40
N ALA A 222 -6.46 22.31 60.54
CA ALA A 222 -5.85 23.63 60.60
C ALA A 222 -4.35 23.57 60.24
N THR A 223 -3.88 24.52 59.44
CA THR A 223 -2.47 24.72 59.08
C THR A 223 -2.21 26.22 59.01
N GLY A 224 -1.78 26.80 60.13
CA GLY A 224 -1.76 28.26 60.27
C GLY A 224 -3.18 28.83 60.14
N ASN A 225 -3.34 29.86 59.29
CA ASN A 225 -4.62 30.55 59.06
C ASN A 225 -5.46 29.95 57.94
N ILE A 226 -5.06 28.80 57.39
CA ILE A 226 -5.82 28.05 56.38
C ILE A 226 -6.16 26.66 56.90
N PHE A 227 -7.13 26.02 56.27
CA PHE A 227 -7.49 24.63 56.52
C PHE A 227 -7.11 23.78 55.33
N ARG A 228 -6.62 22.58 55.59
CA ARG A 228 -6.30 21.58 54.57
C ARG A 228 -7.04 20.28 54.82
N SER A 229 -7.04 19.40 53.82
CA SER A 229 -7.50 18.04 54.00
C SER A 229 -6.60 17.25 54.96
N GLY A 230 -7.22 16.46 55.85
CA GLY A 230 -6.50 15.56 56.75
C GLY A 230 -5.89 14.36 56.04
N SER A 231 -6.50 13.96 54.93
CA SER A 231 -6.06 12.88 54.04
C SER A 231 -5.56 13.41 52.69
N ASN A 232 -4.84 12.58 51.96
CA ASN A 232 -4.40 12.85 50.59
C ASN A 232 -5.16 11.96 49.60
N ILE A 233 -5.45 12.48 48.41
CA ILE A 233 -5.89 11.67 47.28
C ILE A 233 -4.66 11.19 46.52
N ILE A 234 -4.59 9.89 46.22
CA ILE A 234 -3.61 9.35 45.27
C ILE A 234 -4.34 9.16 43.94
N TRP A 235 -4.14 10.10 43.02
CA TRP A 235 -4.67 9.96 41.68
C TRP A 235 -3.66 9.20 40.82
N ILE A 236 -3.93 7.92 40.58
CA ILE A 236 -3.22 7.13 39.58
C ILE A 236 -3.64 7.64 38.21
N PHE A 237 -2.71 7.91 37.30
CA PHE A 237 -3.11 8.34 35.97
C PHE A 237 -3.74 7.18 35.20
N PRO A 238 -4.81 7.42 34.41
CA PRO A 238 -5.41 6.39 33.57
C PRO A 238 -4.43 5.84 32.54
N MET A 239 -3.40 6.61 32.19
CA MET A 239 -2.25 6.16 31.42
C MET A 239 -0.96 6.81 31.93
N ALA A 240 0.15 6.06 31.96
CA ALA A 240 1.45 6.56 32.40
C ALA A 240 2.06 7.56 31.39
N PHE A 241 2.84 8.51 31.90
CA PHE A 241 3.66 9.46 31.15
C PHE A 241 5.11 8.96 31.02
N ASN A 242 5.85 9.49 30.05
CA ASN A 242 7.28 9.20 29.89
C ASN A 242 8.13 9.94 30.95
N VAL A 243 7.74 11.18 31.25
CA VAL A 243 8.34 12.04 32.27
C VAL A 243 7.23 12.55 33.18
N ALA A 244 7.56 12.91 34.43
CA ALA A 244 6.62 13.52 35.36
C ALA A 244 5.87 14.70 34.69
N PRO A 245 4.52 14.66 34.60
CA PRO A 245 3.74 15.65 33.89
C PRO A 245 3.51 16.90 34.75
N THR A 246 2.98 17.95 34.13
CA THR A 246 2.37 19.06 34.88
C THR A 246 0.95 18.67 35.28
N VAL A 247 0.62 18.82 36.56
CA VAL A 247 -0.70 18.47 37.12
C VAL A 247 -1.38 19.74 37.60
N ASN A 248 -2.65 19.90 37.24
CA ASN A 248 -3.51 20.99 37.67
C ASN A 248 -4.78 20.40 38.32
N PRO A 249 -4.82 20.27 39.65
CA PRO A 249 -6.01 19.87 40.37
C PRO A 249 -6.93 21.07 40.66
N ALA A 250 -8.23 20.82 40.74
CA ALA A 250 -9.22 21.80 41.18
C ALA A 250 -10.29 21.13 42.03
N CYS A 251 -10.90 21.88 42.95
CA CYS A 251 -12.08 21.42 43.67
C CYS A 251 -13.34 21.53 42.78
N GLU A 252 -14.39 20.82 43.16
CA GLU A 252 -15.71 20.95 42.53
C GLU A 252 -16.16 22.42 42.44
N ALA A 253 -16.81 22.76 41.32
CA ALA A 253 -17.27 24.11 41.05
C ALA A 253 -18.27 24.60 42.12
N GLY A 254 -18.23 25.90 42.43
CA GLY A 254 -19.10 26.50 43.45
C GLY A 254 -18.63 26.33 44.89
N THR A 255 -17.43 25.79 45.11
CA THR A 255 -16.82 25.70 46.44
C THR A 255 -15.81 26.83 46.68
N SER A 256 -15.72 27.30 47.92
CA SER A 256 -14.67 28.27 48.34
C SER A 256 -13.37 27.55 48.70
N ARG A 257 -12.92 26.65 47.82
CA ARG A 257 -11.76 25.78 48.01
C ARG A 257 -10.84 25.81 46.80
N TRP A 258 -9.57 25.47 47.02
CA TRP A 258 -8.61 25.20 45.96
C TRP A 258 -7.90 23.88 46.23
N ALA A 259 -7.32 23.30 45.18
CA ALA A 259 -6.53 22.08 45.29
C ALA A 259 -5.09 22.35 44.90
N ALA A 260 -4.18 21.54 45.43
CA ALA A 260 -2.79 21.50 45.00
C ALA A 260 -2.32 20.04 44.94
N ASN A 261 -1.17 19.81 44.30
CA ASN A 261 -0.53 18.52 44.23
C ASN A 261 0.91 18.58 44.74
N ASP A 262 1.40 17.46 45.25
CA ASP A 262 2.85 17.26 45.45
C ASP A 262 3.54 16.98 44.10
N SER A 263 4.86 16.86 44.11
CA SER A 263 5.65 16.47 42.93
C SER A 263 5.10 15.19 42.31
N PRO A 264 4.55 15.25 41.07
CA PRO A 264 3.98 14.10 40.43
C PRO A 264 5.07 13.13 39.96
N THR A 265 4.70 11.86 39.83
CA THR A 265 5.54 10.85 39.18
C THR A 265 5.06 10.63 37.74
N THR A 266 5.65 9.68 37.02
CA THR A 266 5.16 9.26 35.70
C THR A 266 3.82 8.53 35.75
N THR A 267 3.40 8.03 36.91
CA THR A 267 2.24 7.14 37.04
C THR A 267 1.13 7.68 37.95
N GLN A 268 1.43 8.67 38.79
CA GLN A 268 0.46 9.20 39.75
C GLN A 268 0.78 10.62 40.20
N ALA A 269 -0.22 11.27 40.79
CA ALA A 269 -0.09 12.52 41.54
C ALA A 269 -0.79 12.40 42.90
N ILE A 270 -0.22 13.06 43.91
CA ILE A 270 -0.83 13.16 45.24
C ILE A 270 -1.52 14.53 45.31
N LEU A 271 -2.82 14.55 45.58
CA LEU A 271 -3.65 15.77 45.60
C LEU A 271 -4.14 16.08 47.02
N ARG A 272 -4.30 17.37 47.31
CA ARG A 272 -4.83 17.91 48.56
C ARG A 272 -5.80 19.05 48.29
N GLN A 273 -6.77 19.25 49.18
CA GLN A 273 -7.65 20.42 49.17
C GLN A 273 -7.28 21.39 50.29
N PHE A 274 -7.56 22.66 50.05
CA PHE A 274 -7.35 23.77 50.97
C PHE A 274 -8.54 24.72 50.95
N ALA A 275 -8.76 25.41 52.06
CA ALA A 275 -9.84 26.36 52.25
C ALA A 275 -9.43 27.47 53.24
N SER A 276 -10.06 28.63 53.14
CA SER A 276 -9.90 29.72 54.12
C SER A 276 -10.72 29.50 55.41
N ALA A 277 -11.71 28.61 55.37
CA ALA A 277 -12.54 28.23 56.50
C ALA A 277 -12.62 26.70 56.63
N THR A 278 -12.78 26.21 57.86
CA THR A 278 -12.97 24.78 58.10
C THR A 278 -14.27 24.31 57.47
N SER A 279 -14.28 23.09 56.93
CA SER A 279 -15.49 22.50 56.38
C SER A 279 -15.45 20.99 56.46
N ALA A 280 -16.43 20.41 57.16
CA ALA A 280 -16.64 18.97 57.24
C ALA A 280 -17.28 18.37 55.97
N THR A 281 -17.90 19.20 55.12
CA THR A 281 -18.47 18.74 53.84
C THR A 281 -17.38 18.12 52.97
N VAL A 282 -17.65 16.91 52.49
CA VAL A 282 -16.76 16.18 51.59
C VAL A 282 -17.05 16.63 50.16
N VAL A 283 -16.02 17.10 49.44
CA VAL A 283 -16.15 17.69 48.09
C VAL A 283 -15.24 16.96 47.12
N ASN A 284 -15.67 16.79 45.87
CA ASN A 284 -14.86 16.17 44.81
C ASN A 284 -13.63 17.03 44.45
N THR A 285 -12.55 16.34 44.11
CA THR A 285 -11.38 16.91 43.43
C THR A 285 -11.40 16.47 41.97
N THR A 286 -11.38 17.44 41.08
CA THR A 286 -11.09 17.24 39.66
C THR A 286 -9.59 17.41 39.43
N ALA A 287 -9.03 16.71 38.46
CA ALA A 287 -7.62 16.87 38.11
C ALA A 287 -7.37 16.66 36.63
N ARG A 288 -6.41 17.42 36.09
CA ARG A 288 -5.90 17.29 34.73
C ARG A 288 -4.38 17.24 34.77
N ALA A 289 -3.78 16.36 33.99
CA ALA A 289 -2.33 16.23 33.85
C ALA A 289 -1.95 16.30 32.38
N ILE A 290 -0.93 17.09 32.04
CA ILE A 290 -0.42 17.25 30.68
C ILE A 290 1.09 17.02 30.69
N GLY A 291 1.58 16.20 29.76
CA GLY A 291 2.98 15.83 29.66
C GLY A 291 3.27 15.08 28.36
N THR A 292 4.41 14.40 28.31
CA THR A 292 4.80 13.59 27.14
C THR A 292 4.63 12.10 27.41
N TRP A 293 4.43 11.31 26.34
CA TRP A 293 4.26 9.85 26.44
C TRP A 293 5.33 9.01 25.72
N PHE A 294 6.26 9.66 24.98
CA PHE A 294 7.46 9.05 24.42
C PHE A 294 8.65 10.01 24.48
#